data_AF-A0A1J5SU09-F1
#
_entry.id   AF-A0A1J5SU09-F1
#
_cell.length_a   1.000
_cell.length_b   1.000
_cell.length_c   1.000
_cell.angle_alpha   90.00
_cell.angle_beta   90.00
_cell.angle_gamma   90.00
#
_symmetry.space_group_name_H-M   'P 1'
#
loop_
_entity.id
_entity.type
_entity.pdbx_description
1 polymer ?
#
loop_
_entity_poly.entity_id
_entity_poly.type
_entity_poly.pdbx_seq_one_letter_code
_entity_poly.pdbx_strand_id
1 'polypeptide(L)'
;MKGVAAGVSADLKLYDLTHEIPAYNIWEAAYRLQQTVPYWPAGTVFVSVIDPGVGTNRKSVVLKTNSGHFIVTPDNGTLTLVAESLGIAEIREIDEAVNRRKNSEGSYTFHGRDVYAYTGARLASGAISFDQVGPLLPKKVVSIPYQHAVLEGKKIKGNISILDIQFGNIWTNISDSLFKKLDPKFGDMVHVIIYHNNKIIYQGDAPYSQTFGEVAKGNPLSYMNSLMHLSFALNMGSFANRYHISSGNDWSVEVSINHKK
;
A
#
# COMPACT_ATOMS: atom_id res chain seq x y z
N MET A 1 -1.99 20.52 -9.23
CA MET A 1 -2.19 20.38 -7.76
C MET A 1 -1.20 21.24 -6.98
N LYS A 2 0.11 21.12 -7.19
CA LYS A 2 1.12 21.96 -6.48
C LYS A 2 0.84 23.47 -6.50
N GLY A 3 0.44 24.02 -7.65
CA GLY A 3 0.06 25.44 -7.74
C GLY A 3 -1.16 25.83 -6.89
N VAL A 4 -2.11 24.91 -6.66
CA VAL A 4 -3.22 25.14 -5.73
C VAL A 4 -2.71 25.22 -4.30
N ALA A 5 -1.85 24.27 -3.90
CA ALA A 5 -1.25 24.27 -2.57
C ALA A 5 -0.39 25.51 -2.32
N ALA A 6 0.45 25.90 -3.28
CA ALA A 6 1.25 27.12 -3.22
C ALA A 6 0.39 28.39 -3.14
N GLY A 7 -0.79 28.38 -3.75
CA GLY A 7 -1.76 29.47 -3.64
C GLY A 7 -2.43 29.57 -2.26
N VAL A 8 -2.42 28.50 -1.46
CA VAL A 8 -2.86 28.52 -0.04
C VAL A 8 -1.74 29.02 0.87
N SER A 9 -0.52 28.53 0.67
CA SER A 9 0.67 29.00 1.38
C SER A 9 1.92 28.69 0.56
N ALA A 10 2.76 29.71 0.35
CA ALA A 10 4.02 29.59 -0.39
C ALA A 10 5.12 28.86 0.40
N ASP A 11 4.97 28.72 1.72
CA ASP A 11 5.97 28.11 2.60
C ASP A 11 5.85 26.58 2.69
N LEU A 12 4.82 26.00 2.06
CA LEU A 12 4.59 24.56 2.06
C LEU A 12 5.72 23.83 1.31
N LYS A 13 6.37 22.90 1.99
CA LYS A 13 7.30 21.95 1.38
C LYS A 13 6.50 20.82 0.74
N LEU A 14 6.49 20.79 -0.60
CA LEU A 14 5.73 19.82 -1.38
C LEU A 14 6.65 18.75 -1.96
N TYR A 15 6.45 17.50 -1.58
CA TYR A 15 7.21 16.35 -2.04
C TYR A 15 6.29 15.40 -2.80
N ASP A 16 6.75 14.90 -3.95
CA ASP A 16 6.03 13.84 -4.66
C ASP A 16 6.46 12.48 -4.10
N LEU A 17 5.48 11.62 -3.80
CA LEU A 17 5.76 10.21 -3.52
C LEU A 17 5.91 9.44 -4.82
N THR A 18 4.88 9.48 -5.65
CA THR A 18 4.86 8.96 -7.01
C THR A 18 3.58 9.43 -7.71
N HIS A 19 3.64 9.54 -9.03
CA HIS A 19 2.47 9.72 -9.92
C HIS A 19 2.32 8.54 -10.88
N GLU A 20 3.03 7.43 -10.62
CA GLU A 20 3.18 6.29 -11.52
C GLU A 20 2.35 5.07 -11.09
N ILE A 21 1.51 5.22 -10.06
CA ILE A 21 0.54 4.17 -9.71
C ILE A 21 -0.34 3.91 -10.94
N PRO A 22 -0.51 2.65 -11.38
CA PRO A 22 -1.35 2.34 -12.52
C PRO A 22 -2.75 2.91 -12.34
N ALA A 23 -3.31 3.46 -13.43
CA ALA A 23 -4.63 4.07 -13.40
C ALA A 23 -5.65 3.12 -12.76
N TYR A 24 -6.44 3.66 -11.83
CA TYR A 24 -7.52 2.96 -11.13
C TYR A 24 -7.07 1.85 -10.17
N ASN A 25 -5.78 1.59 -9.98
CA ASN A 25 -5.29 0.52 -9.10
C ASN A 25 -5.31 0.94 -7.62
N ILE A 26 -6.46 0.74 -6.98
CA ILE A 26 -6.70 1.09 -5.56
C ILE A 26 -5.79 0.27 -4.62
N TRP A 27 -5.53 -0.99 -4.94
CA TRP A 27 -4.71 -1.87 -4.09
C TRP A 27 -3.25 -1.41 -4.03
N GLU A 28 -2.65 -1.17 -5.20
CA GLU A 28 -1.27 -0.69 -5.26
C GLU A 28 -1.12 0.70 -4.63
N ALA A 29 -2.11 1.57 -4.81
CA ALA A 29 -2.16 2.85 -4.12
C ALA A 29 -2.15 2.69 -2.59
N ALA A 30 -2.97 1.77 -2.06
CA ALA A 30 -3.02 1.48 -0.63
C ALA A 30 -1.66 0.99 -0.11
N TYR A 31 -1.01 0.09 -0.84
CA TYR A 31 0.28 -0.48 -0.43
C TYR A 31 1.40 0.56 -0.45
N ARG A 32 1.52 1.35 -1.53
CA ARG A 32 2.56 2.38 -1.64
C ARG A 32 2.40 3.48 -0.59
N LEU A 33 1.15 3.82 -0.25
CA LEU A 33 0.86 4.75 0.84
C LEU A 33 1.29 4.16 2.19
N GLN A 34 0.86 2.93 2.51
CA GLN A 34 1.24 2.23 3.75
C GLN A 34 2.77 2.12 3.90
N GLN A 35 3.47 1.76 2.82
CA GLN A 35 4.91 1.63 2.78
C GLN A 35 5.62 2.94 3.14
N THR A 36 5.06 4.08 2.74
CA THR A 36 5.76 5.36 2.78
C THR A 36 5.47 6.17 4.04
N VAL A 37 4.21 6.18 4.51
CA VAL A 37 3.76 7.01 5.64
C VAL A 37 4.66 6.90 6.88
N PRO A 38 5.10 5.71 7.32
CA PRO A 38 5.94 5.56 8.52
C PRO A 38 7.30 6.25 8.49
N TYR A 39 7.82 6.60 7.30
CA TYR A 39 9.11 7.28 7.17
C TYR A 39 9.03 8.80 7.36
N TRP A 40 7.82 9.36 7.39
CA TRP A 40 7.60 10.78 7.58
C TRP A 40 7.36 11.10 9.06
N PRO A 41 7.64 12.35 9.50
CA PRO A 41 7.33 12.75 10.86
C PRO A 41 5.81 12.90 11.07
N ALA A 42 5.38 12.70 12.32
CA ALA A 42 4.01 13.01 12.75
C ALA A 42 3.65 14.47 12.39
N GLY A 43 2.40 14.71 12.03
CA GLY A 43 1.92 16.00 11.51
C GLY A 43 2.01 16.14 9.99
N THR A 44 2.72 15.24 9.29
CA THR A 44 2.76 15.26 7.82
C THR A 44 1.37 15.01 7.21
N VAL A 45 1.01 15.81 6.21
CA VAL A 45 -0.23 15.67 5.43
C VAL A 45 0.07 15.04 4.08
N PHE A 46 -0.54 13.90 3.83
CA PHE A 46 -0.47 13.17 2.56
C PHE A 46 -1.72 13.47 1.75
N VAL A 47 -1.54 13.89 0.50
CA VAL A 47 -2.63 13.95 -0.49
C VAL A 47 -2.47 12.74 -1.40
N SER A 48 -3.33 11.75 -1.23
CA SER A 48 -3.30 10.48 -1.98
C SER A 48 -4.56 10.37 -2.83
N VAL A 49 -4.43 10.28 -4.16
CA VAL A 49 -5.58 10.36 -5.07
C VAL A 49 -5.47 9.33 -6.18
N ILE A 50 -6.09 8.16 -5.96
CA ILE A 50 -6.42 7.19 -7.00
C ILE A 50 -7.93 6.99 -6.93
N ASP A 51 -8.63 7.47 -7.96
CA ASP A 51 -10.04 7.79 -7.82
C ASP A 51 -10.89 7.48 -9.06
N PRO A 52 -11.16 6.19 -9.34
CA PRO A 52 -12.08 5.81 -10.41
C PRO A 52 -13.53 6.24 -10.14
N GLY A 53 -13.88 6.55 -8.89
CA GLY A 53 -15.21 6.97 -8.46
C GLY A 53 -15.36 8.48 -8.30
N VAL A 54 -14.50 9.28 -8.94
CA VAL A 54 -14.55 10.74 -8.83
C VAL A 54 -15.92 11.29 -9.22
N GLY A 55 -16.43 12.27 -8.47
CA GLY A 55 -17.75 12.86 -8.74
C GLY A 55 -18.96 11.97 -8.39
N THR A 56 -18.75 10.83 -7.72
CA THR A 56 -19.84 9.93 -7.27
C THR A 56 -20.07 10.03 -5.75
N ASN A 57 -20.79 9.07 -5.17
CA ASN A 57 -21.19 9.06 -3.76
C ASN A 57 -20.11 8.62 -2.77
N ARG A 58 -18.90 8.23 -3.22
CA ARG A 58 -17.81 7.89 -2.30
C ARG A 58 -17.38 9.15 -1.55
N LYS A 59 -17.08 9.01 -0.26
CA LYS A 59 -16.76 10.15 0.60
C LYS A 59 -15.38 10.73 0.31
N SER A 60 -15.28 12.05 0.37
CA SER A 60 -14.02 12.80 0.46
C SER A 60 -13.63 12.85 1.95
N VAL A 61 -12.48 12.32 2.35
CA VAL A 61 -12.11 12.21 3.77
C VAL A 61 -10.71 12.71 4.09
N VAL A 62 -10.50 13.07 5.36
CA VAL A 62 -9.17 13.14 5.97
C VAL A 62 -9.11 12.17 7.15
N LEU A 63 -8.21 11.20 7.07
CA LEU A 63 -7.92 10.26 8.15
C LEU A 63 -6.70 10.74 8.94
N LYS A 64 -6.82 10.81 10.26
CA LYS A 64 -5.69 10.95 11.18
C LYS A 64 -5.32 9.56 11.73
N THR A 65 -4.08 9.14 11.52
CA THR A 65 -3.55 7.87 12.04
C THR A 65 -3.20 7.97 13.52
N ASN A 66 -3.07 6.84 14.24
CA ASN A 66 -2.60 6.87 15.64
C ASN A 66 -1.16 7.37 15.76
N SER A 67 -0.35 7.23 14.69
CA SER A 67 1.00 7.78 14.61
C SER A 67 1.05 9.28 14.28
N GLY A 68 -0.10 9.94 14.10
CA GLY A 68 -0.19 11.40 13.96
C GLY A 68 -0.08 11.94 12.53
N HIS A 69 -0.11 11.09 11.51
CA HIS A 69 -0.15 11.48 10.09
C HIS A 69 -1.58 11.73 9.61
N PHE A 70 -1.75 12.64 8.65
CA PHE A 70 -3.03 12.96 8.02
C PHE A 70 -3.06 12.49 6.57
N ILE A 71 -4.11 11.76 6.17
CA ILE A 71 -4.28 11.25 4.81
C ILE A 71 -5.55 11.88 4.21
N VAL A 72 -5.38 12.77 3.23
CA VAL A 72 -6.45 13.43 2.47
C VAL A 72 -6.70 12.64 1.19
N THR A 73 -7.87 12.01 1.07
CA THR A 73 -8.12 10.99 0.03
C THR A 73 -9.61 10.71 -0.20
N PRO A 74 -9.99 10.09 -1.34
CA PRO A 74 -11.13 9.17 -1.41
C PRO A 74 -11.23 8.20 -0.22
N ASP A 75 -12.43 7.98 0.33
CA ASP A 75 -12.73 6.74 1.05
C ASP A 75 -13.26 5.68 0.08
N ASN A 76 -12.33 4.98 -0.58
CA ASN A 76 -12.64 4.03 -1.65
C ASN A 76 -11.85 2.70 -1.57
N GLY A 77 -11.17 2.44 -0.45
CA GLY A 77 -10.28 1.28 -0.30
C GLY A 77 -8.80 1.62 -0.21
N THR A 78 -8.35 2.80 -0.69
CA THR A 78 -6.94 3.21 -0.59
C THR A 78 -6.42 3.34 0.85
N LEU A 79 -7.33 3.51 1.83
CA LEU A 79 -6.99 3.58 3.26
C LEU A 79 -6.82 2.22 3.94
N THR A 80 -7.18 1.10 3.29
CA THR A 80 -7.22 -0.26 3.88
C THR A 80 -5.98 -0.56 4.73
N LEU A 81 -4.81 -0.54 4.09
CA LEU A 81 -3.56 -1.00 4.72
C LEU A 81 -3.00 0.00 5.74
N VAL A 82 -3.23 1.30 5.54
CA VAL A 82 -2.77 2.35 6.47
C VAL A 82 -3.63 2.35 7.74
N ALA A 83 -4.94 2.17 7.60
CA ALA A 83 -5.86 2.04 8.72
C ALA A 83 -5.56 0.81 9.57
N GLU A 84 -5.19 -0.31 8.95
CA GLU A 84 -4.81 -1.54 9.66
C GLU A 84 -3.46 -1.42 10.37
N SER A 85 -2.44 -0.90 9.69
CA SER A 85 -1.07 -0.88 10.24
C SER A 85 -0.79 0.27 11.21
N LEU A 86 -1.39 1.45 10.98
CA LEU A 86 -1.16 2.64 11.81
C LEU A 86 -2.38 3.00 12.68
N GLY A 87 -3.50 2.31 12.51
CA GLY A 87 -4.74 2.58 13.23
C GLY A 87 -5.40 3.89 12.84
N ILE A 88 -6.67 4.05 13.24
CA ILE A 88 -7.46 5.26 13.01
C ILE A 88 -7.59 6.02 14.32
N ALA A 89 -6.92 7.17 14.43
CA ALA A 89 -7.14 8.07 15.55
C ALA A 89 -8.48 8.77 15.38
N GLU A 90 -8.75 9.28 14.19
CA GLU A 90 -9.97 10.03 13.85
C GLU A 90 -10.12 10.12 12.33
N ILE A 91 -11.36 10.24 11.84
CA ILE A 91 -11.64 10.42 10.41
C ILE A 91 -12.77 11.44 10.25
N ARG A 92 -12.59 12.36 9.30
CA ARG A 92 -13.56 13.42 9.00
C ARG A 92 -13.92 13.42 7.54
N GLU A 93 -15.20 13.65 7.26
CA GLU A 93 -15.65 13.97 5.91
C GLU A 93 -15.22 15.40 5.59
N ILE A 94 -14.72 15.64 4.38
CA ILE A 94 -14.38 16.98 3.93
C ILE A 94 -15.68 17.71 3.62
N ASP A 95 -15.93 18.80 4.33
CA ASP A 95 -17.02 19.72 3.98
C ASP A 95 -16.62 20.52 2.73
N GLU A 96 -17.08 20.05 1.56
CA GLU A 96 -16.76 20.66 0.27
C GLU A 96 -17.33 22.09 0.11
N ALA A 97 -18.29 22.53 0.95
CA ALA A 97 -18.78 23.90 0.89
C ALA A 97 -17.72 24.92 1.32
N VAL A 98 -16.81 24.53 2.22
CA VAL A 98 -15.77 25.39 2.78
C VAL A 98 -14.35 24.94 2.42
N ASN A 99 -14.15 23.65 2.13
CA ASN A 99 -12.86 23.03 1.85
C ASN A 99 -12.71 22.62 0.36
N ARG A 100 -13.37 23.34 -0.52
CA ARG A 100 -13.18 23.28 -1.97
C ARG A 100 -12.63 24.60 -2.51
N ARG A 101 -11.89 24.54 -3.62
CA ARG A 101 -11.50 25.74 -4.35
C ARG A 101 -12.74 26.52 -4.80
N LYS A 102 -12.72 27.83 -4.56
CA LYS A 102 -13.77 28.75 -5.05
C LYS A 102 -13.93 28.63 -6.56
N ASN A 103 -15.17 28.71 -7.04
CA ASN A 103 -15.54 28.69 -8.47
C ASN A 103 -15.17 27.36 -9.17
N SER A 104 -15.08 26.26 -8.42
CA SER A 104 -14.85 24.92 -8.98
C SER A 104 -16.07 24.00 -8.85
N GLU A 105 -17.19 24.51 -8.33
CA GLU A 105 -18.37 23.77 -7.90
C GLU A 105 -19.03 22.97 -9.03
N GLY A 106 -18.89 23.45 -10.27
CA GLY A 106 -19.40 22.79 -11.48
C GLY A 106 -18.53 21.66 -12.04
N SER A 107 -17.33 21.39 -11.48
CA SER A 107 -16.40 20.37 -12.01
C SER A 107 -16.28 19.15 -11.10
N TYR A 108 -16.75 17.99 -11.57
CA TYR A 108 -16.78 16.75 -10.80
C TYR A 108 -15.72 15.72 -11.23
N THR A 109 -14.82 16.10 -12.13
CA THR A 109 -13.83 15.17 -12.73
C THR A 109 -12.44 15.31 -12.13
N PHE A 110 -12.20 16.30 -11.26
CA PHE A 110 -10.87 16.54 -10.70
C PHE A 110 -10.87 16.96 -9.22
N HIS A 111 -11.56 16.19 -8.37
CA HIS A 111 -11.56 16.42 -6.91
C HIS A 111 -10.14 16.38 -6.31
N GLY A 112 -9.20 15.65 -6.93
CA GLY A 112 -7.77 15.73 -6.58
C GLY A 112 -7.22 17.15 -6.54
N ARG A 113 -7.55 17.98 -7.53
CA ARG A 113 -7.13 19.38 -7.59
C ARG A 113 -8.00 20.26 -6.68
N ASP A 114 -9.32 20.09 -6.77
CA ASP A 114 -10.26 21.09 -6.26
C ASP A 114 -10.66 20.88 -4.80
N VAL A 115 -10.58 19.65 -4.30
CA VAL A 115 -10.91 19.26 -2.93
C VAL A 115 -9.66 18.82 -2.18
N TYR A 116 -8.95 17.79 -2.65
CA TYR A 116 -7.88 17.14 -1.88
C TYR A 116 -6.61 17.97 -1.75
N ALA A 117 -6.06 18.48 -2.86
CA ALA A 117 -4.89 19.35 -2.80
C ALA A 117 -5.16 20.64 -2.01
N TYR A 118 -6.35 21.22 -2.15
CA TYR A 118 -6.72 22.44 -1.45
C TYR A 118 -6.90 22.20 0.06
N THR A 119 -7.68 21.19 0.45
CA THR A 119 -7.88 20.82 1.86
C THR A 119 -6.57 20.43 2.52
N GLY A 120 -5.76 19.60 1.85
CA GLY A 120 -4.47 19.17 2.37
C GLY A 120 -3.50 20.33 2.58
N ALA A 121 -3.47 21.30 1.65
CA ALA A 121 -2.64 22.49 1.82
C ALA A 121 -3.08 23.35 3.00
N ARG A 122 -4.40 23.57 3.17
CA ARG A 122 -4.93 24.35 4.30
C ARG A 122 -4.63 23.69 5.64
N LEU A 123 -4.74 22.37 5.71
CA LEU A 123 -4.43 21.61 6.92
C LEU A 123 -2.92 21.64 7.21
N ALA A 124 -2.09 21.42 6.20
CA ALA A 124 -0.63 21.41 6.34
C ALA A 124 -0.04 22.77 6.71
N SER A 125 -0.65 23.87 6.25
CA SER A 125 -0.22 25.23 6.58
C SER A 125 -0.74 25.74 7.93
N GLY A 126 -1.64 24.99 8.58
CA GLY A 126 -2.34 25.45 9.79
C GLY A 126 -3.42 26.51 9.52
N ALA A 127 -3.78 26.77 8.25
CA ALA A 127 -4.88 27.66 7.91
C ALA A 127 -6.25 27.14 8.35
N ILE A 128 -6.35 25.82 8.59
CA ILE A 128 -7.45 25.19 9.31
C ILE A 128 -6.92 24.22 10.35
N SER A 129 -7.65 24.05 11.44
CA SER A 129 -7.49 22.91 12.35
C SER A 129 -8.12 21.66 11.75
N PHE A 130 -7.83 20.49 12.34
CA PHE A 130 -8.37 19.23 11.84
C PHE A 130 -9.90 19.14 12.01
N ASP A 131 -10.47 19.73 13.06
CA ASP A 131 -11.93 19.77 13.27
C ASP A 131 -12.67 20.60 12.21
N GLN A 132 -11.99 21.59 11.62
CA GLN A 132 -12.51 22.43 10.54
C GLN A 132 -12.46 21.75 9.15
N VAL A 133 -11.95 20.51 9.04
CA VAL A 133 -12.05 19.71 7.82
C VAL A 133 -13.53 19.42 7.49
N GLY A 134 -14.32 19.11 8.52
CA GLY A 134 -15.73 18.78 8.39
C GLY A 134 -16.19 17.78 9.46
N PRO A 135 -17.39 17.19 9.30
CA PRO A 135 -18.02 16.39 10.33
C PRO A 135 -17.24 15.11 10.65
N LEU A 136 -17.26 14.73 11.92
CA LEU A 136 -16.65 13.49 12.41
C LEU A 136 -17.38 12.27 11.84
N LEU A 137 -16.61 11.31 11.34
CA LEU A 137 -17.11 10.01 10.89
C LEU A 137 -16.75 8.91 11.91
N PRO A 138 -17.49 7.78 11.91
CA PRO A 138 -17.06 6.59 12.64
C PRO A 138 -15.64 6.17 12.21
N LYS A 139 -14.84 5.63 13.14
CA LYS A 139 -13.46 5.16 12.89
C LYS A 139 -13.43 3.88 12.04
N LYS A 140 -13.91 3.98 10.80
CA LYS A 140 -14.01 2.92 9.82
C LYS A 140 -13.78 3.51 8.43
N VAL A 141 -13.18 2.71 7.55
CA VAL A 141 -12.95 3.05 6.14
C VAL A 141 -13.55 1.97 5.26
N VAL A 142 -13.73 2.28 3.97
CA VAL A 142 -13.92 1.25 2.95
C VAL A 142 -12.66 0.39 2.91
N SER A 143 -12.82 -0.92 3.14
CA SER A 143 -11.71 -1.88 3.20
C SER A 143 -11.77 -2.86 2.03
N ILE A 144 -10.62 -3.17 1.45
CA ILE A 144 -10.49 -4.21 0.42
C ILE A 144 -10.19 -5.55 1.10
N PRO A 145 -11.03 -6.60 0.94
CA PRO A 145 -10.76 -7.91 1.52
C PRO A 145 -9.58 -8.59 0.80
N TYR A 146 -8.69 -9.22 1.58
CA TYR A 146 -7.51 -9.92 1.07
C TYR A 146 -7.05 -11.02 2.05
N GLN A 147 -6.11 -11.87 1.62
CA GLN A 147 -5.53 -12.91 2.47
C GLN A 147 -4.46 -12.32 3.42
N HIS A 148 -4.81 -12.16 4.69
CA HIS A 148 -3.83 -11.86 5.74
C HIS A 148 -2.84 -13.03 5.92
N ALA A 149 -1.61 -12.69 6.32
CA ALA A 149 -0.60 -13.69 6.59
C ALA A 149 -0.94 -14.47 7.87
N VAL A 150 -1.07 -15.80 7.77
CA VAL A 150 -1.45 -16.66 8.89
C VAL A 150 -0.72 -18.00 8.82
N LEU A 151 -0.30 -18.50 9.98
CA LEU A 151 0.26 -19.85 10.13
C LEU A 151 -0.89 -20.85 10.34
N GLU A 152 -1.03 -21.81 9.42
CA GLU A 152 -1.97 -22.92 9.48
C GLU A 152 -1.21 -24.24 9.44
N GLY A 153 -1.08 -24.88 10.61
CA GLY A 153 -0.24 -26.08 10.76
C GLY A 153 1.23 -25.78 10.47
N LYS A 154 1.79 -26.40 9.42
CA LYS A 154 3.18 -26.19 8.96
C LYS A 154 3.29 -25.32 7.71
N LYS A 155 2.22 -24.58 7.39
CA LYS A 155 2.14 -23.73 6.21
C LYS A 155 1.77 -22.32 6.60
N ILE A 156 2.32 -21.33 5.90
CA ILE A 156 1.87 -19.95 6.02
C ILE A 156 1.11 -19.59 4.76
N LYS A 157 -0.13 -19.12 4.93
CA LYS A 157 -0.90 -18.49 3.86
C LYS A 157 -0.75 -16.99 3.95
N GLY A 158 -0.73 -16.31 2.80
CA GLY A 158 -0.58 -14.87 2.70
C GLY A 158 -1.04 -14.35 1.33
N ASN A 159 -0.64 -13.13 1.03
CA ASN A 159 -0.98 -12.39 -0.18
C ASN A 159 0.29 -11.92 -0.90
N ILE A 160 0.23 -11.82 -2.24
CA ILE A 160 1.25 -11.12 -3.01
C ILE A 160 0.87 -9.64 -3.04
N SER A 161 1.47 -8.88 -2.12
CA SER A 161 1.05 -7.51 -1.84
C SER A 161 1.44 -6.54 -2.92
N ILE A 162 2.66 -6.67 -3.44
CA ILE A 162 3.17 -5.80 -4.50
C ILE A 162 4.24 -6.53 -5.32
N LEU A 163 4.45 -6.04 -6.54
CA LEU A 163 5.65 -6.34 -7.31
C LEU A 163 6.75 -5.30 -7.05
N ASP A 164 7.98 -5.78 -7.01
CA ASP A 164 9.16 -4.95 -7.19
C ASP A 164 9.38 -4.76 -8.70
N ILE A 165 8.58 -3.89 -9.31
CA ILE A 165 8.34 -3.82 -10.76
C ILE A 165 9.63 -3.73 -11.58
N GLN A 166 10.65 -3.02 -11.09
CA GLN A 166 11.90 -2.83 -11.82
C GLN A 166 12.71 -4.12 -11.99
N PHE A 167 12.62 -5.03 -11.02
CA PHE A 167 13.35 -6.30 -11.03
C PHE A 167 12.44 -7.49 -11.32
N GLY A 168 11.12 -7.33 -11.12
CA GLY A 168 10.13 -8.39 -11.24
C GLY A 168 10.16 -9.36 -10.06
N ASN A 169 10.58 -8.91 -8.88
CA ASN A 169 10.46 -9.70 -7.66
C ASN A 169 9.01 -9.64 -7.17
N ILE A 170 8.56 -10.70 -6.50
CA ILE A 170 7.26 -10.73 -5.85
C ILE A 170 7.45 -10.55 -4.35
N TRP A 171 6.72 -9.61 -3.75
CA TRP A 171 6.76 -9.35 -2.31
C TRP A 171 5.47 -9.81 -1.66
N THR A 172 5.59 -10.59 -0.60
CA THR A 172 4.43 -11.09 0.15
C THR A 172 4.14 -10.21 1.37
N ASN A 173 3.00 -10.45 2.02
CA ASN A 173 2.71 -9.92 3.36
C ASN A 173 3.19 -10.83 4.51
N ILE A 174 3.98 -11.87 4.23
CA ILE A 174 4.48 -12.79 5.24
C ILE A 174 5.67 -12.15 5.94
N SER A 175 5.47 -11.66 7.16
CA SER A 175 6.53 -11.04 7.95
C SER A 175 7.62 -12.03 8.37
N ASP A 176 8.83 -11.52 8.58
CA ASP A 176 9.95 -12.27 9.18
C ASP A 176 9.54 -12.95 10.50
N SER A 177 8.80 -12.24 11.36
CA SER A 177 8.31 -12.79 12.62
C SER A 177 7.36 -13.98 12.46
N LEU A 178 6.54 -13.98 11.41
CA LEU A 178 5.65 -15.10 11.11
C LEU A 178 6.41 -16.24 10.44
N PHE A 179 7.27 -15.93 9.48
CA PHE A 179 8.08 -16.92 8.76
C PHE A 179 9.03 -17.67 9.71
N LYS A 180 9.63 -16.98 10.69
CA LYS A 180 10.47 -17.59 11.74
C LYS A 180 9.76 -18.69 12.54
N LYS A 181 8.43 -18.73 12.58
CA LYS A 181 7.68 -19.82 13.23
C LYS A 181 7.82 -21.16 12.51
N LEU A 182 8.29 -21.17 11.25
CA LEU A 182 8.65 -22.37 10.51
C LEU A 182 10.11 -22.81 10.72
N ASP A 183 10.87 -22.13 11.59
CA ASP A 183 12.31 -22.37 11.84
C ASP A 183 13.18 -22.43 10.56
N PRO A 184 13.11 -21.41 9.68
CA PRO A 184 13.88 -21.37 8.43
C PRO A 184 15.39 -21.26 8.68
N LYS A 185 16.18 -22.06 7.96
CA LYS A 185 17.64 -21.90 7.87
C LYS A 185 18.04 -21.49 6.46
N PHE A 186 19.09 -20.68 6.33
CA PHE A 186 19.63 -20.38 5.00
C PHE A 186 20.04 -21.69 4.30
N GLY A 187 19.60 -21.83 3.05
CA GLY A 187 19.76 -23.05 2.26
C GLY A 187 18.62 -24.07 2.37
N ASP A 188 17.66 -23.89 3.29
CA ASP A 188 16.41 -24.66 3.30
C ASP A 188 15.57 -24.35 2.05
N MET A 189 14.81 -25.34 1.58
CA MET A 189 13.94 -25.16 0.43
C MET A 189 12.56 -24.67 0.89
N VAL A 190 12.21 -23.46 0.48
CA VAL A 190 10.86 -22.93 0.65
C VAL A 190 10.02 -23.38 -0.53
N HIS A 191 9.07 -24.26 -0.24
CA HIS A 191 8.02 -24.62 -1.19
C HIS A 191 6.98 -23.51 -1.22
N VAL A 192 6.66 -23.02 -2.42
CA VAL A 192 5.70 -21.92 -2.62
C VAL A 192 4.64 -22.33 -3.64
N ILE A 193 3.39 -22.02 -3.32
CA ILE A 193 2.24 -22.13 -4.23
C ILE A 193 1.59 -20.74 -4.32
N ILE A 194 1.39 -20.26 -5.54
CA ILE A 194 0.81 -18.95 -5.83
C ILE A 194 -0.51 -19.13 -6.54
N TYR A 195 -1.51 -18.37 -6.08
CA TYR A 195 -2.87 -18.42 -6.57
C TYR A 195 -3.31 -17.05 -7.10
N HIS A 196 -4.16 -17.08 -8.12
CA HIS A 196 -4.97 -15.95 -8.55
C HIS A 196 -6.43 -16.40 -8.63
N ASN A 197 -7.33 -15.72 -7.91
CA ASN A 197 -8.73 -16.11 -7.82
C ASN A 197 -8.92 -17.61 -7.47
N ASN A 198 -8.17 -18.07 -6.46
CA ASN A 198 -8.13 -19.46 -5.98
C ASN A 198 -7.64 -20.53 -7.00
N LYS A 199 -7.09 -20.11 -8.14
CA LYS A 199 -6.46 -21.02 -9.12
C LYS A 199 -4.95 -20.97 -8.98
N ILE A 200 -4.31 -22.13 -8.99
CA ILE A 200 -2.84 -22.22 -8.95
C ILE A 200 -2.27 -21.64 -10.24
N ILE A 201 -1.40 -20.63 -10.12
CA ILE A 201 -0.65 -20.02 -11.22
C ILE A 201 0.78 -20.54 -11.25
N TYR A 202 1.37 -20.77 -10.08
CA TYR A 202 2.73 -21.26 -9.95
C TYR A 202 2.88 -22.17 -8.72
N GLN A 203 3.72 -23.19 -8.84
CA GLN A 203 4.18 -24.02 -7.74
C GLN A 203 5.65 -24.36 -7.97
N GLY A 204 6.47 -24.22 -6.94
CA GLY A 204 7.89 -24.54 -7.04
C GLY A 204 8.64 -24.39 -5.72
N ASP A 205 9.93 -24.68 -5.76
CA ASP A 205 10.82 -24.57 -4.61
C ASP A 205 11.88 -23.51 -4.85
N ALA A 206 12.18 -22.73 -3.81
CA ALA A 206 13.20 -21.69 -3.85
C ALA A 206 14.04 -21.74 -2.55
N PRO A 207 15.39 -21.83 -2.64
CA PRO A 207 16.24 -21.83 -1.46
C PRO A 207 16.09 -20.51 -0.70
N TYR A 208 15.96 -20.60 0.62
CA TYR A 208 16.00 -19.43 1.50
C TYR A 208 17.42 -18.88 1.56
N SER A 209 17.60 -17.66 1.05
CA SER A 209 18.89 -17.05 0.77
C SER A 209 18.97 -15.67 1.41
N GLN A 210 20.16 -15.21 1.77
CA GLN A 210 20.39 -13.85 2.26
C GLN A 210 20.24 -12.82 1.15
N THR A 211 20.68 -13.15 -0.06
CA THR A 211 20.67 -12.24 -1.21
C THR A 211 20.69 -12.98 -2.55
N PHE A 212 20.49 -12.25 -3.63
CA PHE A 212 20.34 -12.77 -5.00
C PHE A 212 21.55 -13.59 -5.48
N GLY A 213 22.76 -13.19 -5.11
CA GLY A 213 24.01 -13.81 -5.57
C GLY A 213 24.30 -15.21 -5.04
N GLU A 214 23.52 -15.72 -4.07
CA GLU A 214 23.71 -17.05 -3.49
C GLU A 214 23.20 -18.20 -4.36
N VAL A 215 22.48 -17.89 -5.44
CA VAL A 215 22.04 -18.87 -6.43
C VAL A 215 22.58 -18.52 -7.81
N ALA A 216 22.68 -19.51 -8.71
CA ALA A 216 23.11 -19.25 -10.09
C ALA A 216 22.13 -18.29 -10.80
N LYS A 217 22.65 -17.53 -11.77
CA LYS A 217 21.84 -16.63 -12.60
C LYS A 217 20.64 -17.37 -13.21
N GLY A 218 19.45 -16.78 -13.06
CA GLY A 218 18.19 -17.31 -13.56
C GLY A 218 17.50 -18.33 -12.66
N ASN A 219 18.14 -18.75 -11.56
CA ASN A 219 17.54 -19.65 -10.58
C ASN A 219 16.66 -18.89 -9.58
N PRO A 220 15.59 -19.52 -9.07
CA PRO A 220 14.75 -18.95 -8.04
C PRO A 220 15.47 -18.87 -6.69
N LEU A 221 15.08 -17.89 -5.89
CA LEU A 221 15.42 -17.78 -4.47
C LEU A 221 14.24 -17.21 -3.69
N SER A 222 14.18 -17.54 -2.40
CA SER A 222 13.36 -16.83 -1.43
C SER A 222 14.27 -16.03 -0.49
N TYR A 223 13.84 -14.86 -0.06
CA TYR A 223 14.64 -13.95 0.76
C TYR A 223 13.74 -13.03 1.59
N MET A 224 14.31 -12.34 2.57
CA MET A 224 13.63 -11.23 3.25
C MET A 224 13.94 -9.93 2.52
N ASN A 225 12.90 -9.23 2.04
CA ASN A 225 13.08 -7.93 1.41
C ASN A 225 13.44 -6.84 2.45
N SER A 226 13.65 -5.60 1.99
CA SER A 226 14.01 -4.47 2.85
C SER A 226 12.93 -4.05 3.84
N LEU A 227 11.70 -4.54 3.68
CA LEU A 227 10.59 -4.36 4.62
C LEU A 227 10.41 -5.57 5.56
N MET A 228 11.36 -6.51 5.56
CA MET A 228 11.35 -7.72 6.37
C MET A 228 10.14 -8.63 6.10
N HIS A 229 9.74 -8.74 4.82
CA HIS A 229 8.75 -9.71 4.36
C HIS A 229 9.39 -10.75 3.43
N LEU A 230 8.93 -12.00 3.56
CA LEU A 230 9.33 -13.09 2.68
C LEU A 230 8.97 -12.72 1.23
N SER A 231 9.93 -12.90 0.34
CA SER A 231 9.84 -12.49 -1.05
C SER A 231 10.50 -13.53 -1.94
N PHE A 232 10.14 -13.54 -3.22
CA PHE A 232 10.71 -14.46 -4.21
C PHE A 232 11.22 -13.70 -5.43
N ALA A 233 12.33 -14.19 -5.98
CA ALA A 233 13.04 -13.56 -7.08
C ALA A 233 13.71 -14.62 -7.96
N LEU A 234 14.19 -14.20 -9.14
CA LEU A 234 15.20 -14.94 -9.90
C LEU A 234 16.50 -14.14 -9.83
N ASN A 235 17.64 -14.79 -9.62
CA ASN A 235 18.90 -14.06 -9.66
C ASN A 235 19.13 -13.45 -11.07
N MET A 236 19.22 -12.13 -11.15
CA MET A 236 19.29 -11.35 -12.41
C MET A 236 18.18 -11.70 -13.42
N GLY A 237 16.95 -11.92 -12.94
CA GLY A 237 15.78 -12.17 -13.80
C GLY A 237 14.48 -11.77 -13.12
N SER A 238 13.41 -11.67 -13.92
CA SER A 238 12.08 -11.31 -13.42
C SER A 238 11.25 -12.55 -13.12
N PHE A 239 10.99 -12.78 -11.82
CA PHE A 239 10.13 -13.88 -11.36
C PHE A 239 8.68 -13.67 -11.83
N ALA A 240 8.17 -12.46 -11.68
CA ALA A 240 6.83 -12.06 -12.10
C ALA A 240 6.62 -12.30 -13.60
N ASN A 241 7.54 -11.84 -14.46
CA ASN A 241 7.40 -11.99 -15.92
C ASN A 241 7.56 -13.45 -16.35
N ARG A 242 8.51 -14.19 -15.76
CA ARG A 242 8.76 -15.60 -16.13
C ARG A 242 7.56 -16.49 -15.87
N TYR A 243 6.83 -16.23 -14.78
CA TYR A 243 5.72 -17.08 -14.35
C TYR A 243 4.35 -16.38 -14.46
N HIS A 244 4.28 -15.22 -15.13
CA HIS A 244 3.06 -14.44 -15.34
C HIS A 244 2.30 -14.13 -14.04
N ILE A 245 3.03 -13.77 -12.99
CA ILE A 245 2.49 -13.44 -11.67
C ILE A 245 2.30 -11.93 -11.55
N SER A 246 1.18 -11.52 -10.97
CA SER A 246 0.92 -10.14 -10.58
C SER A 246 0.73 -10.03 -9.05
N SER A 247 0.33 -8.85 -8.58
CA SER A 247 0.00 -8.56 -7.19
C SER A 247 -1.39 -7.96 -7.09
N GLY A 248 -2.02 -8.06 -5.92
CA GLY A 248 -3.39 -7.61 -5.75
C GLY A 248 -4.07 -8.34 -4.61
N ASN A 249 -5.21 -7.83 -4.15
CA ASN A 249 -6.02 -8.48 -3.11
C ASN A 249 -6.56 -9.87 -3.50
N ASP A 250 -6.55 -10.18 -4.80
CA ASP A 250 -6.97 -11.43 -5.42
C ASP A 250 -5.82 -12.42 -5.67
N TRP A 251 -4.57 -12.03 -5.36
CA TRP A 251 -3.39 -12.89 -5.41
C TRP A 251 -3.05 -13.42 -4.01
N SER A 252 -2.94 -14.73 -3.85
CA SER A 252 -2.54 -15.35 -2.59
C SER A 252 -1.35 -16.28 -2.76
N VAL A 253 -0.69 -16.57 -1.64
CA VAL A 253 0.49 -17.42 -1.60
C VAL A 253 0.38 -18.37 -0.40
N GLU A 254 0.83 -19.60 -0.58
CA GLU A 254 1.03 -20.57 0.49
C GLU A 254 2.52 -20.97 0.48
N VAL A 255 3.16 -20.99 1.64
CA VAL A 255 4.55 -21.40 1.79
C VAL A 255 4.72 -22.45 2.88
N SER A 256 5.66 -23.36 2.67
CA SER A 256 6.10 -24.34 3.66
C SER A 256 7.58 -24.63 3.49
N ILE A 257 8.24 -25.13 4.53
CA ILE A 257 9.68 -25.43 4.49
C ILE A 257 9.91 -26.94 4.46
N ASN A 258 10.76 -27.36 3.53
CA ASN A 258 11.39 -28.66 3.56
C ASN A 258 12.81 -28.48 4.11
N HIS A 259 13.00 -28.81 5.40
CA HIS A 259 14.34 -28.76 5.99
C HIS A 259 15.25 -29.73 5.26
N LYS A 260 16.43 -29.24 4.85
CA LYS A 260 17.48 -30.16 4.39
C LYS A 260 17.83 -31.11 5.53
N LYS A 261 17.82 -32.41 5.23
CA LYS A 261 18.44 -33.43 6.09
C LYS A 261 19.95 -33.25 6.11
#